data_AF-A0A8T3TY57-F1
#
_entry.id   AF-A0A8T3TY57-F1
#
_cell.length_a   1.000
_cell.length_b   1.000
_cell.length_c   1.000
_cell.angle_alpha   90.00
_cell.angle_beta   90.00
_cell.angle_gamma   90.00
#
_symmetry.space_group_name_H-M   'P 1'
#
loop_
_entity.id
_entity.type
_entity.pdbx_description
1 polymer ?
#
loop_
_entity_poly.entity_id
_entity_poly.type
_entity_poly.pdbx_seq_one_letter_code
_entity_poly.pdbx_strand_id
1 'polypeptide(L)'
;MSSTFQPSASAAEELRRSFASAWGAIGAAWGVAPSTATVQGYLLVSDGPLSEPEVRRALSMSHRAASLALAQCEEWGLIERAEAARRSGQRGPAAAAWTVVGDHWEWFRRVAAARKERETDPVLPVIARCTDQARAAATRGDDPELSRLGDRLTSLLEFVERFDRGVEVFVRGDARAIEGLFAALDRLEPATVDRLWQLLGELGPEDMARALDALARLSPSAARRLVSLADQPVLQKLIGVG
;
A
#
# COMPACT_ATOMS: atom_id res chain seq x y z
N MET A 1 -38.90 36.24 11.16
CA MET A 1 -37.92 35.20 11.56
C MET A 1 -38.15 33.99 10.69
N SER A 2 -37.56 33.96 9.49
CA SER A 2 -37.67 32.82 8.58
C SER A 2 -36.64 31.77 9.01
N SER A 3 -37.13 30.73 9.70
CA SER A 3 -36.36 29.54 10.01
C SER A 3 -36.17 28.75 8.72
N THR A 4 -35.00 28.86 8.11
CA THR A 4 -34.60 28.07 6.95
C THR A 4 -34.37 26.64 7.44
N PHE A 5 -35.31 25.74 7.16
CA PHE A 5 -35.15 24.30 7.37
C PHE A 5 -34.00 23.82 6.48
N GLN A 6 -32.82 23.60 7.05
CA GLN A 6 -31.78 22.82 6.39
C GLN A 6 -32.27 21.37 6.34
N PRO A 7 -32.35 20.71 5.17
CA PRO A 7 -32.64 19.29 5.14
C PRO A 7 -31.55 18.58 5.94
N SER A 8 -31.96 17.76 6.92
CA SER A 8 -31.05 16.87 7.65
C SER A 8 -30.25 16.05 6.63
N ALA A 9 -28.95 15.87 6.87
CA ALA A 9 -28.13 15.01 6.03
C ALA A 9 -28.78 13.63 5.91
N SER A 10 -28.67 12.99 4.74
CA SER A 10 -29.15 11.62 4.62
C SER A 10 -28.35 10.72 5.57
N ALA A 11 -28.94 9.62 6.05
CA ALA A 11 -28.22 8.65 6.88
C ALA A 11 -26.91 8.18 6.22
N ALA A 12 -26.90 8.05 4.88
CA ALA A 12 -25.69 7.73 4.12
C ALA A 12 -24.61 8.82 4.24
N GLU A 13 -24.98 10.10 4.17
CA GLU A 13 -24.04 11.21 4.30
C GLU A 13 -23.47 11.33 5.72
N GLU A 14 -24.29 11.06 6.74
CA GLU A 14 -23.83 10.98 8.14
C GLU A 14 -22.81 9.85 8.32
N LEU A 15 -23.06 8.66 7.73
CA LEU A 15 -22.13 7.54 7.74
C LEU A 15 -20.82 7.87 7.01
N ARG A 16 -20.86 8.52 5.84
CA ARG A 16 -19.65 8.94 5.13
C ARG A 16 -18.79 9.89 5.97
N ARG A 17 -19.41 10.86 6.65
CA ARG A 17 -18.71 11.81 7.52
C ARG A 17 -18.14 11.13 8.76
N SER A 18 -18.90 10.21 9.36
CA SER A 18 -18.44 9.40 10.49
C SER A 18 -17.23 8.54 10.11
N PHE A 19 -17.31 7.86 8.97
CA PHE A 19 -16.20 7.09 8.41
C PHE A 19 -14.98 7.96 8.14
N ALA A 20 -15.14 9.09 7.45
CA ALA A 20 -14.05 10.02 7.14
C ALA A 20 -13.37 10.57 8.41
N SER A 21 -14.16 10.86 9.45
CA SER A 21 -13.65 11.31 10.75
C SER A 21 -12.82 10.20 11.43
N ALA A 22 -13.35 8.99 11.51
CA ALA A 22 -12.65 7.84 12.09
C ALA A 22 -11.35 7.51 11.31
N TRP A 23 -11.43 7.53 9.98
CA TRP A 23 -10.29 7.31 9.10
C TRP A 23 -9.21 8.39 9.29
N GLY A 24 -9.62 9.65 9.46
CA GLY A 24 -8.75 10.76 9.82
C GLY A 24 -8.01 10.57 11.14
N ALA A 25 -8.73 10.11 12.17
CA ALA A 25 -8.16 9.85 13.49
C ALA A 25 -7.07 8.75 13.45
N ILE A 26 -7.27 7.73 12.61
CA ILE A 26 -6.29 6.65 12.42
C ILE A 26 -5.11 7.12 11.57
N GLY A 27 -5.31 8.07 10.64
CA GLY A 27 -4.27 8.59 9.75
C GLY A 27 -2.99 9.03 10.48
N ALA A 28 -3.12 9.63 11.68
CA ALA A 28 -1.97 10.03 12.48
C ALA A 28 -1.08 8.84 12.91
N ALA A 29 -1.68 7.68 13.23
CA ALA A 29 -0.95 6.47 13.58
C ALA A 29 -0.14 5.92 12.40
N TRP A 30 -0.49 6.33 11.18
CA TRP A 30 0.20 5.98 9.95
C TRP A 30 1.15 7.07 9.46
N GLY A 31 1.37 8.15 10.23
CA GLY A 31 2.21 9.27 9.81
C GLY A 31 1.59 10.14 8.70
N VAL A 32 0.27 10.06 8.50
CA VAL A 32 -0.48 10.91 7.57
C VAL A 32 -1.21 11.99 8.36
N ALA A 33 -1.20 13.23 7.88
CA ALA A 33 -1.91 14.32 8.54
C ALA A 33 -3.42 14.00 8.64
N PRO A 34 -4.05 14.15 9.83
CA PRO A 34 -5.45 13.76 10.02
C PRO A 34 -6.41 14.37 9.00
N SER A 35 -6.22 15.64 8.63
CA SER A 35 -7.05 16.31 7.62
C SER A 35 -6.94 15.69 6.24
N THR A 36 -5.74 15.25 5.86
CA THR A 36 -5.45 14.59 4.58
C THR A 36 -6.13 13.23 4.54
N ALA A 37 -5.97 12.45 5.61
CA ALA A 37 -6.66 11.18 5.76
C ALA A 37 -8.20 11.37 5.76
N THR A 38 -8.75 12.36 6.48
CA THR A 38 -10.20 12.62 6.46
C THR A 38 -10.73 12.92 5.06
N VAL A 39 -10.04 13.79 4.30
CA VAL A 39 -10.45 14.11 2.91
C VAL A 39 -10.38 12.86 2.02
N GLN A 40 -9.31 12.09 2.11
CA GLN A 40 -9.14 10.86 1.34
C GLN A 40 -10.18 9.79 1.71
N GLY A 41 -10.44 9.60 3.00
CA GLY A 41 -11.48 8.70 3.51
C GLY A 41 -12.87 9.10 3.02
N TYR A 42 -13.18 10.41 2.98
CA TYR A 42 -14.45 10.89 2.44
C TYR A 42 -14.57 10.61 0.93
N LEU A 43 -13.51 10.88 0.15
CA LEU A 43 -13.47 10.62 -1.29
C LEU A 43 -13.63 9.12 -1.62
N LEU A 44 -13.02 8.23 -0.81
CA LEU A 44 -13.13 6.76 -0.96
C LEU A 44 -14.56 6.24 -0.95
N VAL A 45 -15.43 6.86 -0.13
CA VAL A 45 -16.82 6.40 0.06
C VAL A 45 -17.86 7.31 -0.61
N SER A 46 -17.40 8.25 -1.44
CA SER A 46 -18.25 9.22 -2.13
C SER A 46 -18.64 8.77 -3.53
N ASP A 47 -19.84 9.19 -3.94
CA ASP A 47 -20.36 8.89 -5.28
C ASP A 47 -19.78 9.87 -6.31
N GLY A 48 -18.67 9.46 -6.93
CA GLY A 48 -18.01 10.18 -8.02
C GLY A 48 -17.19 11.42 -7.60
N PRO A 49 -16.68 12.20 -8.58
CA PRO A 49 -15.61 13.16 -8.32
C PRO A 49 -16.05 14.41 -7.55
N LEU A 50 -15.42 14.79 -6.45
CA LEU A 50 -15.83 15.95 -5.66
C LEU A 50 -14.94 17.17 -5.88
N SER A 51 -15.53 18.35 -5.96
CA SER A 51 -14.81 19.64 -5.95
C SER A 51 -14.42 20.08 -4.55
N GLU A 52 -13.45 20.99 -4.44
CA GLU A 52 -13.02 21.54 -3.15
C GLU A 52 -14.19 22.16 -2.36
N PRO A 53 -15.09 22.95 -2.95
CA PRO A 53 -16.23 23.50 -2.21
C PRO A 53 -17.21 22.43 -1.73
N GLU A 54 -17.29 21.28 -2.39
CA GLU A 54 -18.10 20.14 -1.94
C GLU A 54 -17.42 19.45 -0.74
N VAL A 55 -16.14 19.11 -0.85
CA VAL A 55 -15.35 18.52 0.24
C VAL A 55 -15.37 19.43 1.47
N ARG A 56 -15.14 20.74 1.28
CA ARG A 56 -15.12 21.74 2.34
C ARG A 56 -16.46 21.81 3.09
N ARG A 57 -17.58 21.82 2.37
CA ARG A 57 -18.93 21.82 2.96
C ARG A 57 -19.24 20.47 3.62
N ALA A 58 -18.76 19.38 3.05
CA ALA A 58 -18.99 18.04 3.57
C ALA A 58 -18.22 17.74 4.85
N LEU A 59 -17.04 18.33 5.02
CA LEU A 59 -16.19 18.05 6.18
C LEU A 59 -16.08 19.25 7.13
N SER A 60 -16.87 20.29 6.91
CA SER A 60 -16.85 21.53 7.71
C SER A 60 -15.45 22.14 7.83
N MET A 61 -14.67 22.07 6.75
CA MET A 61 -13.29 22.55 6.71
C MET A 61 -13.23 24.03 6.28
N SER A 62 -12.09 24.68 6.55
CA SER A 62 -11.78 25.96 5.89
C SER A 62 -11.32 25.72 4.45
N HIS A 63 -11.37 26.76 3.60
CA HIS A 63 -10.85 26.67 2.23
C HIS A 63 -9.38 26.26 2.18
N ARG A 64 -8.55 26.87 3.04
CA ARG A 64 -7.13 26.54 3.13
C ARG A 64 -6.93 25.07 3.56
N ALA A 65 -7.69 24.58 4.53
CA ALA A 65 -7.54 23.21 5.02
C ALA A 65 -7.95 22.18 3.97
N ALA A 66 -9.07 22.40 3.28
CA ALA A 66 -9.54 21.50 2.22
C ALA A 66 -8.57 21.48 1.02
N SER A 67 -8.14 22.66 0.54
CA SER A 67 -7.18 22.77 -0.56
C SER A 67 -5.84 22.11 -0.24
N LEU A 68 -5.31 22.29 0.97
CA LEU A 68 -4.05 21.68 1.38
C LEU A 68 -4.16 20.15 1.51
N ALA A 69 -5.27 19.65 2.04
CA ALA A 69 -5.52 18.22 2.16
C ALA A 69 -5.68 17.55 0.79
N LEU A 70 -6.39 18.18 -0.15
CA LEU A 70 -6.50 17.70 -1.54
C LEU A 70 -5.14 17.68 -2.24
N ALA A 71 -4.37 18.76 -2.13
CA ALA A 71 -3.02 18.81 -2.70
C ALA A 71 -2.10 17.73 -2.14
N GLN A 72 -2.16 17.45 -0.84
CA GLN A 72 -1.43 16.32 -0.25
C GLN A 72 -1.93 14.98 -0.79
N CYS A 73 -3.24 14.76 -0.90
CA CYS A 73 -3.77 13.52 -1.47
C CYS A 73 -3.30 13.31 -2.93
N GLU A 74 -3.21 14.38 -3.73
CA GLU A 74 -2.64 14.35 -5.08
C GLU A 74 -1.13 14.03 -5.05
N GLU A 75 -0.36 14.63 -4.14
CA GLU A 75 1.07 14.36 -3.98
C GLU A 75 1.35 12.91 -3.57
N TRP A 76 0.49 12.32 -2.74
CA TRP A 76 0.51 10.89 -2.44
C TRP A 76 0.05 10.01 -3.61
N GLY A 77 -0.48 10.60 -4.68
CA GLY A 77 -1.01 9.90 -5.85
C GLY A 77 -2.33 9.16 -5.59
N LEU A 78 -3.01 9.42 -4.48
CA LEU A 78 -4.21 8.68 -4.07
C LEU A 78 -5.49 9.20 -4.74
N ILE A 79 -5.45 10.45 -5.19
CA ILE A 79 -6.52 11.09 -5.94
C ILE A 79 -5.95 11.72 -7.20
N GLU A 80 -6.80 11.91 -8.19
CA GLU A 80 -6.47 12.63 -9.41
C GLU A 80 -7.61 13.57 -9.80
N ARG A 81 -7.29 14.53 -10.67
CA ARG A 81 -8.30 15.41 -11.23
C ARG A 81 -9.18 14.62 -12.19
N ALA A 82 -10.48 14.68 -11.98
CA ALA A 82 -11.43 14.10 -12.90
C ALA A 82 -11.39 14.81 -14.26
N GLU A 83 -11.51 14.03 -15.34
CA GLU A 83 -11.47 14.53 -16.72
C GLU A 83 -12.56 15.57 -17.00
N ALA A 84 -13.74 15.40 -16.40
CA ALA A 84 -14.84 16.36 -16.50
C ALA A 84 -14.94 17.21 -15.23
N ALA A 85 -14.78 18.53 -15.40
CA ALA A 85 -15.04 19.49 -14.34
C ALA A 85 -16.50 19.40 -13.85
N ARG A 86 -16.72 19.39 -12.54
CA ARG A 86 -18.08 19.46 -11.97
C ARG A 86 -18.59 20.89 -12.00
N ARG A 87 -19.87 21.05 -12.31
CA ARG A 87 -20.59 22.33 -12.21
C ARG A 87 -21.36 22.37 -10.89
N SER A 88 -21.31 23.50 -10.17
CA SER A 88 -22.16 23.71 -9.00
C SER A 88 -23.60 23.98 -9.43
N GLY A 89 -24.41 22.92 -9.54
CA GLY A 89 -25.77 23.00 -10.09
C GLY A 89 -25.81 23.21 -11.61
N GLN A 90 -26.97 23.56 -12.17
CA GLN A 90 -27.14 23.68 -13.63
C GLN A 90 -26.39 24.86 -14.28
N ARG A 91 -25.98 25.88 -13.51
CA ARG A 91 -25.38 27.14 -14.02
C ARG A 91 -24.08 27.56 -13.32
N GLY A 92 -23.57 26.76 -12.39
CA GLY A 92 -22.35 27.09 -11.66
C GLY A 92 -21.07 27.01 -12.51
N PRO A 93 -20.01 27.75 -12.14
CA PRO A 93 -18.72 27.63 -12.79
C PRO A 93 -18.20 26.19 -12.71
N ALA A 94 -17.54 25.76 -13.78
CA ALA A 94 -16.82 24.50 -13.80
C ALA A 94 -15.65 24.60 -12.82
N ALA A 95 -15.61 23.70 -11.83
CA ALA A 95 -14.52 23.58 -10.88
C ALA A 95 -13.78 22.27 -11.11
N ALA A 96 -12.46 22.29 -10.84
CA ALA A 96 -11.71 21.06 -10.71
C ALA A 96 -12.38 20.18 -9.66
N ALA A 97 -12.51 18.90 -9.98
CA ALA A 97 -13.03 17.87 -9.10
C ALA A 97 -12.00 16.74 -9.04
N TRP A 98 -12.02 16.01 -7.94
CA TRP A 98 -11.07 14.94 -7.66
C TRP A 98 -11.80 13.63 -7.48
N THR A 99 -11.20 12.56 -7.97
CA THR A 99 -11.67 11.19 -7.77
C THR A 99 -10.54 10.35 -7.19
N VAL A 100 -10.88 9.30 -6.45
CA VAL A 100 -9.88 8.32 -6.00
C VAL A 100 -9.39 7.55 -7.21
N VAL A 101 -8.10 7.25 -7.24
CA VAL A 101 -7.53 6.55 -8.38
C VAL A 101 -7.73 5.03 -8.25
N GLY A 102 -8.37 4.44 -9.25
CA GLY A 102 -8.60 3.00 -9.33
C GLY A 102 -9.51 2.44 -8.24
N ASP A 103 -9.34 1.15 -7.95
CA ASP A 103 -10.04 0.44 -6.87
C ASP A 103 -9.21 0.43 -5.56
N HIS A 104 -9.71 -0.26 -4.53
CA HIS A 104 -9.02 -0.37 -3.25
C HIS A 104 -7.65 -1.06 -3.36
N TRP A 105 -7.45 -1.95 -4.34
CA TRP A 105 -6.17 -2.63 -4.55
C TRP A 105 -5.15 -1.72 -5.24
N GLU A 106 -5.61 -0.91 -6.20
CA GLU A 106 -4.80 0.15 -6.79
C GLU A 106 -4.42 1.21 -5.74
N TRP A 107 -5.38 1.60 -4.88
CA TRP A 107 -5.10 2.46 -3.72
C TRP A 107 -4.00 1.87 -2.83
N PHE A 108 -4.14 0.60 -2.42
CA PHE A 108 -3.17 -0.08 -1.57
C PHE A 108 -1.78 -0.11 -2.20
N ARG A 109 -1.69 -0.45 -3.49
CA ARG A 109 -0.44 -0.48 -4.25
C ARG A 109 0.22 0.90 -4.30
N ARG A 110 -0.56 1.97 -4.52
CA ARG A 110 -0.04 3.35 -4.52
C ARG A 110 0.44 3.80 -3.15
N VAL A 111 -0.24 3.42 -2.07
CA VAL A 111 0.24 3.68 -0.70
C VAL A 111 1.59 3.00 -0.47
N ALA A 112 1.75 1.74 -0.88
CA ALA A 112 3.03 1.03 -0.76
C ALA A 112 4.15 1.72 -1.56
N ALA A 113 3.88 2.13 -2.80
CA ALA A 113 4.82 2.86 -3.64
C ALA A 113 5.22 4.21 -3.02
N ALA A 114 4.23 4.99 -2.58
CA ALA A 114 4.42 6.29 -1.95
C ALA A 114 5.25 6.20 -0.66
N ARG A 115 5.06 5.13 0.13
CA ARG A 115 5.87 4.88 1.33
C ARG A 115 7.29 4.46 1.02
N LYS A 116 7.48 3.57 0.04
CA LYS A 116 8.82 3.20 -0.40
C LYS A 116 9.63 4.43 -0.80
N GLU A 117 9.06 5.30 -1.63
CA GLU A 117 9.67 6.55 -2.09
C GLU A 117 10.00 7.52 -0.94
N ARG A 118 9.10 7.66 0.04
CA ARG A 118 9.25 8.64 1.13
C ARG A 118 10.08 8.14 2.32
N GLU A 119 10.06 6.83 2.58
CA GLU A 119 10.60 6.25 3.82
C GLU A 119 11.81 5.34 3.57
N THR A 120 11.79 4.51 2.52
CA THR A 120 12.82 3.49 2.30
C THR A 120 13.94 4.02 1.40
N ASP A 121 13.58 4.56 0.24
CA ASP A 121 14.52 5.08 -0.76
C ASP A 121 15.52 6.12 -0.22
N PRO A 122 15.13 7.11 0.63
CA PRO A 122 16.08 8.09 1.15
C PRO A 122 16.97 7.54 2.28
N VAL A 123 16.52 6.50 3.00
CA VAL A 123 17.24 5.96 4.16
C VAL A 123 18.33 4.97 3.73
N LEU A 124 18.08 4.18 2.68
CA LEU A 124 19.01 3.18 2.17
C LEU A 124 20.42 3.73 1.89
N PRO A 125 20.63 4.83 1.14
CA PRO A 125 21.97 5.38 0.90
C PRO A 125 22.62 5.96 2.16
N VAL A 126 21.84 6.37 3.17
CA VAL A 126 22.37 6.80 4.47
C VAL A 126 22.97 5.62 5.23
N ILE A 127 22.23 4.51 5.33
CA ILE A 127 22.69 3.29 6.01
C ILE A 127 23.93 2.73 5.28
N ALA A 128 23.92 2.69 3.95
CA ALA A 128 25.05 2.22 3.15
C ALA A 128 26.32 3.05 3.44
N ARG A 129 26.22 4.37 3.36
CA ARG A 129 27.36 5.27 3.67
C ARG A 129 27.88 5.08 5.10
N CYS A 130 26.99 4.98 6.09
CA CYS A 130 27.41 4.77 7.48
C CYS A 130 28.10 3.41 7.66
N THR A 131 27.62 2.37 6.97
CA THR A 131 28.22 1.03 6.96
C THR A 131 29.65 1.07 6.43
N ASP A 132 29.85 1.73 5.28
CA ASP A 132 31.17 1.89 4.66
C ASP A 132 32.14 2.66 5.55
N GLN A 133 31.66 3.75 6.17
CA GLN A 133 32.46 4.56 7.09
C GLN A 133 32.89 3.77 8.33
N ALA A 134 31.97 3.01 8.94
CA ALA A 134 32.26 2.19 10.12
C ALA A 134 33.29 1.09 9.80
N ARG A 135 33.11 0.37 8.68
CA ARG A 135 34.06 -0.66 8.23
C ARG A 135 35.43 -0.08 7.93
N ALA A 136 35.49 1.02 7.20
CA ALA A 136 36.76 1.66 6.84
C ALA A 136 37.52 2.18 8.08
N ALA A 137 36.81 2.62 9.12
CA ALA A 137 37.40 3.07 10.37
C ALA A 137 37.91 1.88 11.21
N ALA A 138 37.15 0.79 11.28
CA ALA A 138 37.54 -0.45 11.95
C ALA A 138 38.78 -1.13 11.33
N THR A 139 39.01 -0.98 10.03
CA THR A 139 40.25 -1.48 9.39
C THR A 139 41.47 -0.61 9.72
N ARG A 140 41.26 0.68 10.02
CA ARG A 140 42.34 1.66 10.25
C ARG A 140 42.83 1.71 11.69
N GLY A 141 41.98 1.36 12.65
CA GLY A 141 42.33 1.24 14.06
C GLY A 141 41.73 -0.04 14.61
N ASP A 142 42.47 -0.75 15.47
CA ASP A 142 41.98 -1.95 16.17
C ASP A 142 40.98 -1.55 17.26
N ASP A 143 39.83 -1.02 16.83
CA ASP A 143 38.73 -0.55 17.69
C ASP A 143 37.57 -1.56 17.63
N PRO A 144 37.39 -2.37 18.70
CA PRO A 144 36.33 -3.36 18.76
C PRO A 144 34.91 -2.77 18.72
N GLU A 145 34.72 -1.50 19.12
CA GLU A 145 33.41 -0.85 19.06
C GLU A 145 33.03 -0.53 17.61
N LEU A 146 33.97 0.00 16.83
CA LEU A 146 33.75 0.29 15.41
C LEU A 146 33.46 -0.98 14.60
N SER A 147 34.15 -2.09 14.90
CA SER A 147 33.87 -3.39 14.29
C SER A 147 32.42 -3.85 14.57
N ARG A 148 32.00 -3.83 15.86
CA ARG A 148 30.61 -4.20 16.23
C ARG A 148 29.56 -3.25 15.64
N LEU A 149 29.88 -1.96 15.49
CA LEU A 149 28.99 -1.01 14.82
C LEU A 149 28.87 -1.36 13.33
N GLY A 150 29.99 -1.62 12.65
CA GLY A 150 30.03 -2.05 11.25
C GLY A 150 29.19 -3.30 11.00
N ASP A 151 29.28 -4.30 11.87
CA ASP A 151 28.49 -5.53 11.77
C ASP A 151 26.98 -5.27 11.92
N ARG A 152 26.58 -4.45 12.90
CA ARG A 152 25.17 -4.08 13.11
C ARG A 152 24.61 -3.29 11.93
N LEU A 153 25.37 -2.33 11.39
CA LEU A 153 24.98 -1.56 10.21
C LEU A 153 24.88 -2.43 8.96
N THR A 154 25.80 -3.38 8.79
CA THR A 154 25.74 -4.37 7.71
C THR A 154 24.45 -5.19 7.78
N SER A 155 24.15 -5.75 8.95
CA SER A 155 22.93 -6.55 9.16
C SER A 155 21.67 -5.74 8.87
N LEU A 156 21.62 -4.48 9.33
CA LEU A 156 20.52 -3.58 9.04
C LEU A 156 20.41 -3.26 7.54
N LEU A 157 21.53 -2.98 6.87
CA LEU A 157 21.54 -2.70 5.43
C LEU A 157 21.00 -3.89 4.64
N GLU A 158 21.51 -5.09 4.91
CA GLU A 158 21.06 -6.32 4.25
C GLU A 158 19.56 -6.56 4.48
N PHE A 159 19.06 -6.33 5.70
CA PHE A 159 17.64 -6.44 6.00
C PHE A 159 16.82 -5.45 5.17
N VAL A 160 17.19 -4.16 5.17
CA VAL A 160 16.47 -3.11 4.45
C VAL A 160 16.47 -3.37 2.94
N GLU A 161 17.61 -3.78 2.35
CA GLU A 161 17.71 -4.12 0.93
C GLU A 161 16.87 -5.35 0.54
N ARG A 162 16.77 -6.36 1.42
CA ARG A 162 15.94 -7.55 1.18
C ARG A 162 14.46 -7.21 1.32
N PHE A 163 14.09 -6.46 2.36
CA PHE A 163 12.73 -5.98 2.58
C PHE A 163 12.25 -5.11 1.41
N ASP A 164 13.08 -4.17 0.97
CA ASP A 164 12.78 -3.26 -0.13
C ASP A 164 12.51 -4.00 -1.45
N ARG A 165 13.32 -5.03 -1.77
CA ARG A 165 13.07 -5.91 -2.91
C ARG A 165 11.72 -6.63 -2.81
N GLY A 166 11.32 -7.05 -1.61
CA GLY A 166 10.00 -7.64 -1.38
C GLY A 166 8.88 -6.65 -1.65
N VAL A 167 8.99 -5.42 -1.13
CA VAL A 167 8.01 -4.34 -1.38
C VAL A 167 7.93 -4.01 -2.87
N GLU A 168 9.06 -3.95 -3.57
CA GLU A 168 9.12 -3.66 -5.01
C GLU A 168 8.32 -4.67 -5.85
N VAL A 169 8.32 -5.95 -5.48
CA VAL A 169 7.49 -6.97 -6.15
C VAL A 169 6.01 -6.63 -6.07
N PHE A 170 5.54 -6.16 -4.91
CA PHE A 170 4.15 -5.73 -4.73
C PHE A 170 3.84 -4.43 -5.48
N VAL A 171 4.74 -3.44 -5.45
CA VAL A 171 4.54 -2.15 -6.11
C VAL A 171 4.44 -2.29 -7.63
N ARG A 172 5.21 -3.23 -8.21
CA ARG A 172 5.22 -3.53 -9.65
C ARG A 172 4.05 -4.40 -10.11
N GLY A 173 3.42 -5.15 -9.21
CA GLY A 173 2.26 -5.99 -9.52
C GLY A 173 1.05 -5.15 -9.92
N ASP A 174 0.22 -5.63 -10.83
CA ASP A 174 -1.06 -4.97 -11.11
C ASP A 174 -2.08 -5.26 -10.00
N ALA A 175 -3.04 -4.34 -9.81
CA ALA A 175 -4.03 -4.41 -8.74
C ALA A 175 -4.84 -5.73 -8.74
N ARG A 176 -5.15 -6.29 -9.92
CA ARG A 176 -5.94 -7.54 -10.03
C ARG A 176 -5.13 -8.76 -9.61
N ALA A 177 -3.84 -8.79 -9.95
CA ALA A 177 -2.95 -9.86 -9.49
C ALA A 177 -2.80 -9.83 -7.97
N ILE A 178 -2.65 -8.65 -7.38
CA ILE A 178 -2.58 -8.47 -5.91
C ILE A 178 -3.89 -8.93 -5.27
N GLU A 179 -5.05 -8.49 -5.77
CA GLU A 179 -6.35 -8.95 -5.30
C GLU A 179 -6.48 -10.48 -5.35
N GLY A 180 -6.12 -11.09 -6.48
CA GLY A 180 -6.17 -12.53 -6.67
C GLY A 180 -5.31 -13.29 -5.66
N LEU A 181 -4.12 -12.79 -5.34
CA LEU A 181 -3.25 -13.36 -4.31
C LEU A 181 -3.89 -13.29 -2.93
N PHE A 182 -4.38 -12.12 -2.51
CA PHE A 182 -5.02 -11.97 -1.20
C PHE A 182 -6.30 -12.80 -1.09
N ALA A 183 -7.09 -12.87 -2.15
CA ALA A 183 -8.28 -13.72 -2.20
C ALA A 183 -7.92 -15.22 -2.14
N ALA A 184 -6.77 -15.64 -2.68
CA ALA A 184 -6.29 -17.00 -2.52
C ALA A 184 -5.86 -17.27 -1.07
N LEU A 185 -5.15 -16.33 -0.44
CA LEU A 185 -4.73 -16.43 0.97
C LEU A 185 -5.92 -16.52 1.93
N ASP A 186 -7.00 -15.77 1.69
CA ASP A 186 -8.24 -15.81 2.49
C ASP A 186 -8.92 -17.19 2.49
N ARG A 187 -8.63 -18.03 1.50
CA ARG A 187 -9.17 -19.39 1.39
C ARG A 187 -8.31 -20.45 2.08
N LEU A 188 -7.09 -20.10 2.54
CA LEU A 188 -6.19 -21.05 3.17
C LEU A 188 -6.56 -21.24 4.65
N GLU A 189 -6.61 -22.49 5.10
CA GLU A 189 -6.70 -22.78 6.53
C GLU A 189 -5.41 -22.36 7.25
N PRO A 190 -5.47 -21.91 8.53
CA PRO A 190 -4.29 -21.52 9.30
C PRO A 190 -3.18 -22.58 9.31
N ALA A 191 -3.53 -23.87 9.45
CA ALA A 191 -2.57 -24.96 9.44
C ALA A 191 -1.84 -25.12 8.08
N THR A 192 -2.47 -24.70 6.98
CA THR A 192 -1.82 -24.68 5.67
C THR A 192 -0.79 -23.56 5.60
N VAL A 193 -1.08 -22.39 6.17
CA VAL A 193 -0.13 -21.27 6.27
C VAL A 193 1.11 -21.68 7.08
N ASP A 194 0.92 -22.38 8.20
CA ASP A 194 2.04 -22.86 9.03
C ASP A 194 2.95 -23.83 8.27
N ARG A 195 2.37 -24.79 7.53
CA ARG A 195 3.12 -25.73 6.69
C ARG A 195 3.87 -25.02 5.57
N LEU A 196 3.27 -23.99 4.96
CA LEU A 196 3.96 -23.18 3.95
C LEU A 196 5.20 -22.49 4.55
N TRP A 197 5.10 -21.93 5.76
CA TRP A 197 6.26 -21.33 6.43
C TRP A 197 7.37 -22.34 6.72
N GLN A 198 7.01 -23.56 7.16
CA GLN A 198 7.98 -24.64 7.36
C GLN A 198 8.69 -24.99 6.06
N LEU A 199 7.93 -25.19 4.97
CA LEU A 199 8.48 -25.50 3.66
C LEU A 199 9.43 -24.40 3.15
N LEU A 200 9.06 -23.13 3.30
CA LEU A 200 9.91 -22.00 2.91
C LEU A 200 11.20 -21.95 3.74
N GLY A 201 11.13 -22.33 5.02
CA GLY A 201 12.30 -22.45 5.89
C GLY A 201 13.25 -23.57 5.46
N GLU A 202 12.74 -24.67 4.92
CA GLU A 202 13.51 -25.83 4.49
C GLU A 202 14.15 -25.67 3.09
N LEU A 203 13.45 -25.06 2.13
CA LEU A 203 13.93 -24.90 0.76
C LEU A 203 15.14 -23.95 0.65
N GLY A 204 15.31 -23.03 1.59
CA GLY A 204 16.37 -22.02 1.50
C GLY A 204 16.19 -21.03 0.32
N PRO A 205 17.00 -19.97 0.26
CA PRO A 205 16.76 -18.86 -0.68
C PRO A 205 17.05 -19.22 -2.14
N GLU A 206 18.03 -20.08 -2.43
CA GLU A 206 18.40 -20.44 -3.80
C GLU A 206 17.34 -21.33 -4.46
N ASP A 207 16.84 -22.34 -3.76
CA ASP A 207 15.79 -23.22 -4.31
C ASP A 207 14.48 -22.46 -4.46
N MET A 208 14.16 -21.58 -3.51
CA MET A 208 13.01 -20.70 -3.61
C MET A 208 13.11 -19.78 -4.84
N ALA A 209 14.28 -19.17 -5.08
CA ALA A 209 14.49 -18.34 -6.27
C ALA A 209 14.34 -19.16 -7.56
N ARG A 210 14.90 -20.38 -7.61
CA ARG A 210 14.74 -21.29 -8.75
C ARG A 210 13.29 -21.71 -8.98
N ALA A 211 12.55 -22.01 -7.92
CA ALA A 211 11.14 -22.37 -7.98
C ALA A 211 10.29 -21.20 -8.51
N LEU A 212 10.50 -19.99 -7.99
CA LEU A 212 9.81 -18.79 -8.45
C LEU A 212 10.14 -18.45 -9.91
N ASP A 213 11.40 -18.56 -10.34
CA ASP A 213 11.78 -18.36 -11.75
C ASP A 213 11.15 -19.40 -12.67
N ALA A 214 11.10 -20.67 -12.24
CA ALA A 214 10.43 -21.73 -12.98
C ALA A 214 8.92 -21.46 -13.13
N LEU A 215 8.25 -21.02 -12.06
CA LEU A 215 6.85 -20.64 -12.07
C LEU A 215 6.59 -19.42 -12.98
N ALA A 216 7.45 -18.40 -12.92
CA ALA A 216 7.31 -17.18 -13.70
C ALA A 216 7.42 -17.41 -15.22
N ARG A 217 8.10 -18.49 -15.64
CA ARG A 217 8.20 -18.89 -17.05
C ARG A 217 6.98 -19.65 -17.58
N LEU A 218 6.06 -20.08 -16.71
CA LEU A 218 4.89 -20.83 -17.12
C LEU A 218 3.87 -19.95 -17.85
N SER A 219 3.29 -20.48 -18.93
CA SER A 219 2.08 -19.88 -19.50
C SER A 219 0.89 -20.07 -18.54
N PRO A 220 -0.15 -19.22 -18.61
CA PRO A 220 -1.36 -19.40 -17.78
C PRO A 220 -2.02 -20.77 -17.94
N SER A 221 -1.89 -21.40 -19.10
CA SER A 221 -2.41 -22.75 -19.36
C SER A 221 -1.57 -23.84 -18.69
N ALA A 222 -0.23 -23.68 -18.69
CA ALA A 222 0.69 -24.61 -18.05
C ALA A 222 0.56 -24.53 -16.51
N ALA A 223 0.44 -23.33 -15.96
CA ALA A 223 0.19 -23.12 -14.53
C ALA A 223 -1.12 -23.80 -14.08
N ARG A 224 -2.22 -23.63 -14.83
CA ARG A 224 -3.49 -24.31 -14.52
C ARG A 224 -3.38 -25.84 -14.57
N ARG A 225 -2.64 -26.38 -15.54
CA ARG A 225 -2.36 -27.83 -15.60
C ARG A 225 -1.56 -28.29 -14.38
N LEU A 226 -0.52 -27.55 -13.99
CA LEU A 226 0.29 -27.87 -12.81
C LEU A 226 -0.56 -27.90 -11.53
N VAL A 227 -1.45 -26.92 -11.34
CA VAL A 227 -2.41 -26.91 -10.21
C VAL A 227 -3.34 -28.13 -10.28
N SER A 228 -3.94 -28.42 -11.44
CA SER A 228 -4.83 -29.59 -11.57
C SER A 228 -4.12 -30.93 -11.34
N LEU A 229 -2.81 -30.98 -11.56
CA LEU A 229 -1.98 -32.16 -11.30
C LEU A 229 -1.72 -32.33 -9.79
N ALA A 230 -1.58 -31.23 -9.04
CA ALA A 230 -1.42 -31.27 -7.58
C ALA A 230 -2.68 -31.82 -6.87
N ASP A 231 -3.86 -31.69 -7.48
CA ASP A 231 -5.11 -32.28 -6.98
C ASP A 231 -5.23 -33.79 -7.25
N GLN A 232 -4.30 -34.39 -8.00
CA GLN A 232 -4.35 -35.81 -8.30
C GLN A 232 -3.82 -36.67 -7.15
N PRO A 233 -4.58 -37.68 -6.67
CA PRO A 233 -4.16 -38.53 -5.54
C PRO A 233 -2.83 -39.26 -5.76
N VAL A 234 -2.51 -39.59 -7.01
CA VAL A 234 -1.25 -40.26 -7.38
C VAL A 234 -0.06 -39.33 -7.19
N LEU A 235 -0.21 -38.06 -7.57
CA LEU A 235 0.85 -37.07 -7.40
C LEU A 235 0.99 -36.64 -5.95
N GLN A 236 -0.11 -36.49 -5.20
CA GLN A 236 -0.07 -36.24 -3.76
C GLN A 236 0.74 -37.32 -3.01
N LYS A 237 0.59 -38.60 -3.38
CA LYS A 237 1.42 -39.69 -2.83
C LYS A 237 2.88 -39.63 -3.25
N LEU A 238 3.17 -39.22 -4.50
CA LEU A 238 4.55 -39.11 -5.01
C LEU A 238 5.32 -37.94 -4.39
N ILE A 239 4.63 -36.84 -4.07
CA ILE A 239 5.23 -35.63 -3.49
C ILE A 239 5.06 -35.53 -1.96
N GLY A 240 4.49 -36.56 -1.33
CA GLY A 240 4.37 -36.66 0.13
C GLY A 240 3.32 -35.74 0.77
N VAL A 241 2.28 -35.35 0.02
CA VAL A 241 1.21 -34.42 0.46
C VAL A 241 -0.08 -35.17 0.87
N GLY A 242 0.03 -36.45 1.24
CA GLY A 242 -1.11 -37.32 1.62
C GLY A 242 -1.23 -37.56 3.12
#